data_AF-A0A2E6U3C9-F1
#
_entry.id   AF-A0A2E6U3C9-F1
#
_cell.length_a   1.000
_cell.length_b   1.000
_cell.length_c   1.000
_cell.angle_alpha   90.00
_cell.angle_beta   90.00
_cell.angle_gamma   90.00
#
_symmetry.space_group_name_H-M   'P 1'
#
loop_
_entity.id
_entity.type
_entity.pdbx_description
1 polymer ?
#
loop_
_entity_poly.entity_id
_entity_poly.type
_entity_poly.pdbx_seq_one_letter_code
_entity_poly.pdbx_strand_id
1 'polypeptide(L)'
;METILLFIAGLVGGTMNALAGGGSGITFAALVFTGMPPIIANATNTFAATFGYITGVIGYRKHMVGYWRDLAWQMPLAFIGGLIGGWALLQT
;
A
#
# COMPACT_ATOMS: atom_id res chain seq x y z
N MET A 1 10.35 6.18 21.11
CA MET A 1 10.64 7.09 19.98
C MET A 1 10.21 6.46 18.66
N GLU A 2 10.61 5.22 18.36
CA GLU A 2 10.25 4.52 17.11
C GLU A 2 8.74 4.43 16.84
N THR A 3 7.91 4.14 17.86
CA THR A 3 6.46 4.07 17.67
C THR A 3 5.84 5.39 17.20
N ILE A 4 6.34 6.53 17.70
CA ILE A 4 5.88 7.85 17.28
C ILE A 4 6.32 8.14 15.84
N LEU A 5 7.55 7.79 15.50
CA LEU A 5 8.07 7.89 14.13
C LEU A 5 7.22 7.06 13.15
N LEU A 6 6.98 5.79 13.46
CA LEU A 6 6.17 4.89 12.63
C LEU A 6 4.73 5.36 12.54
N PHE A 7 4.17 5.92 13.61
CA PHE A 7 2.82 6.48 13.60
C PHE A 7 2.73 7.69 12.66
N ILE A 8 3.66 8.64 12.75
CA ILE A 8 3.70 9.82 11.87
C ILE A 8 3.97 9.40 10.42
N ALA A 9 4.93 8.51 10.19
CA ALA A 9 5.23 7.97 8.86
C ALA A 9 4.02 7.24 8.28
N GLY A 10 3.28 6.49 9.09
CA GLY A 10 2.03 5.84 8.72
C GLY A 10 0.93 6.83 8.33
N LEU A 11 0.74 7.90 9.11
CA LEU A 11 -0.23 8.95 8.80
C LEU A 11 0.11 9.67 7.48
N VAL A 12 1.36 10.12 7.33
CA VAL A 12 1.82 10.87 6.15
C VAL A 12 1.89 9.98 4.92
N GLY A 13 2.54 8.83 5.03
CA GLY A 13 2.65 7.88 3.93
C GLY A 13 1.30 7.32 3.53
N GLY A 14 0.42 7.00 4.49
CA GLY A 14 -0.94 6.52 4.20
C GLY A 14 -1.79 7.56 3.45
N THR A 15 -1.79 8.82 3.89
CA THR A 15 -2.53 9.89 3.21
C THR A 15 -1.99 10.17 1.81
N MET A 16 -0.66 10.23 1.64
CA MET A 16 -0.05 10.39 0.31
C MET A 16 -0.34 9.21 -0.61
N ASN A 17 -0.34 7.99 -0.07
CA ASN A 17 -0.63 6.80 -0.86
C ASN A 17 -2.09 6.76 -1.33
N ALA A 18 -3.03 7.29 -0.54
CA ALA A 18 -4.43 7.45 -0.93
C ALA A 18 -4.66 8.57 -1.96
N LEU A 19 -3.85 9.63 -1.96
CA LEU A 19 -4.04 10.82 -2.81
C LEU A 19 -3.31 10.74 -4.16
N ALA A 20 -2.04 10.33 -4.16
CA ALA A 20 -1.16 10.43 -5.33
C ALA A 20 -0.53 9.09 -5.75
N GLY A 21 -0.52 8.08 -4.86
CA GLY A 21 0.22 6.82 -5.06
C GLY A 21 1.72 7.04 -4.92
N GLY A 22 2.36 6.40 -3.92
CA GLY A 22 3.80 6.55 -3.67
C GLY A 22 4.17 6.84 -2.22
N GLY A 23 3.18 7.06 -1.35
CA GLY A 23 3.41 7.22 0.09
C GLY A 23 4.05 5.99 0.76
N SER A 24 3.97 4.83 0.12
CA SER A 24 4.70 3.61 0.50
C SER A 24 6.21 3.80 0.66
N GLY A 25 6.83 4.76 -0.05
CA GLY A 25 8.25 5.05 0.12
C GLY A 25 8.58 5.60 1.50
N ILE A 26 7.69 6.42 2.08
CA ILE A 26 7.86 7.03 3.40
C ILE A 26 7.71 5.97 4.49
N THR A 27 6.64 5.18 4.43
CA THR A 27 6.38 4.10 5.40
C THR A 27 7.41 2.99 5.31
N PHE A 28 7.86 2.62 4.11
CA PHE A 28 8.95 1.67 3.92
C PHE A 28 10.27 2.18 4.51
N ALA A 29 10.67 3.41 4.18
CA ALA A 29 11.88 4.01 4.73
C ALA A 29 11.85 4.06 6.26
N ALA A 30 10.70 4.39 6.86
CA ALA A 30 10.53 4.40 8.30
C ALA A 30 10.66 3.00 8.93
N LEU A 31 10.09 1.95 8.30
CA LEU A 31 10.22 0.57 8.78
C LEU A 31 11.67 0.05 8.68
N VAL A 32 12.36 0.34 7.59
CA VAL A 32 13.79 -0.01 7.45
C VAL A 32 14.64 0.75 8.46
N PHE A 33 14.28 2.00 8.76
CA PHE A 33 14.98 2.82 9.76
C PHE A 33 14.89 2.24 11.18
N THR A 34 13.84 1.50 11.52
CA THR A 34 13.74 0.77 12.79
C THR A 34 14.52 -0.55 12.79
N GLY A 35 15.34 -0.81 11.76
CA GLY A 35 16.14 -2.03 11.63
C GLY A 35 15.37 -3.24 11.10
N MET A 36 14.14 -3.08 10.60
CA MET A 36 13.37 -4.18 10.02
C MET A 36 14.02 -4.65 8.70
N PRO A 37 14.18 -5.96 8.48
CA PRO A 37 14.69 -6.48 7.21
C PRO A 37 13.84 -5.99 6.03
N PRO A 38 14.43 -5.60 4.88
CA PRO A 38 13.69 -5.01 3.76
C PRO A 38 12.51 -5.85 3.26
N ILE A 39 12.65 -7.18 3.26
CA ILE A 39 11.58 -8.10 2.84
C ILE A 39 10.37 -7.98 3.78
N ILE A 40 10.62 -8.00 5.09
CA ILE A 40 9.57 -7.88 6.11
C ILE A 40 8.99 -6.47 6.11
N ALA A 41 9.83 -5.44 5.98
CA ALA A 41 9.39 -4.05 5.89
C ALA A 41 8.46 -3.82 4.68
N ASN A 42 8.78 -4.38 3.52
CA ASN A 42 7.93 -4.28 2.34
C ASN A 42 6.60 -5.03 2.52
N ALA A 43 6.63 -6.23 3.11
CA ALA A 43 5.43 -7.00 3.40
C ALA A 43 4.52 -6.26 4.40
N THR A 44 5.07 -5.75 5.50
CA THR A 44 4.34 -4.97 6.51
C THR A 44 3.75 -3.70 5.90
N ASN A 45 4.52 -2.97 5.09
CA ASN A 45 4.06 -1.77 4.42
C ASN A 45 2.89 -2.04 3.45
N THR A 46 3.01 -3.08 2.63
CA THR A 46 1.97 -3.47 1.65
C THR A 46 0.70 -3.93 2.37
N PHE A 47 0.84 -4.69 3.46
CA PHE A 47 -0.28 -5.12 4.29
C PHE A 47 -1.02 -3.91 4.90
N ALA A 48 -0.29 -2.94 5.46
CA ALA A 48 -0.89 -1.71 5.99
C ALA A 48 -1.58 -0.88 4.88
N ALA A 49 -0.93 -0.72 3.73
CA ALA A 49 -1.48 -0.01 2.58
C ALA A 49 -2.78 -0.64 2.07
N THR A 50 -2.91 -1.97 2.13
CA THR A 50 -4.13 -2.68 1.71
C THR A 50 -5.36 -2.23 2.48
N PHE A 51 -5.27 -2.06 3.80
CA PHE A 51 -6.37 -1.49 4.59
C PHE A 51 -6.65 -0.03 4.23
N GLY A 52 -5.60 0.74 3.93
CA GLY A 52 -5.72 2.10 3.41
C GLY A 52 -6.49 2.14 2.09
N TYR A 53 -6.22 1.22 1.17
CA TYR A 53 -6.96 1.11 -0.10
C TYR A 53 -8.41 0.69 0.12
N ILE A 54 -8.69 -0.27 0.99
CA ILE A 54 -10.08 -0.69 1.30
C ILE A 54 -10.89 0.50 1.82
N THR A 55 -10.35 1.23 2.79
CA THR A 55 -11.01 2.41 3.36
C THR A 55 -11.12 3.55 2.34
N GLY A 56 -10.11 3.75 1.50
CA GLY A 56 -10.13 4.69 0.38
C GLY A 56 -11.24 4.39 -0.62
N VAL A 57 -11.37 3.14 -1.08
CA VAL A 57 -12.45 2.72 -1.98
C VAL A 57 -13.82 2.97 -1.35
N ILE A 58 -14.01 2.67 -0.06
CA ILE A 58 -15.26 2.95 0.65
C ILE A 58 -15.55 4.45 0.70
N GLY A 59 -14.54 5.28 0.96
CA GLY A 59 -14.65 6.75 0.99
C GLY A 59 -14.98 7.36 -0.37
N TYR A 60 -14.31 6.88 -1.43
CA TYR A 60 -14.47 7.39 -2.79
C TYR A 60 -15.55 6.68 -3.61
N ARG A 61 -16.28 5.69 -3.05
CA ARG A 61 -17.27 4.87 -3.77
C ARG A 61 -18.28 5.67 -4.62
N LYS A 62 -18.70 6.85 -4.14
CA LYS A 62 -19.65 7.72 -4.85
C LYS A 62 -19.06 8.35 -6.12
N HIS A 63 -17.74 8.59 -6.13
CA HIS A 63 -17.00 9.14 -7.28
C HIS A 63 -16.59 8.05 -8.28
N MET A 64 -16.66 6.77 -7.89
CA MET A 64 -16.31 5.63 -8.74
C MET A 64 -17.49 5.14 -9.60
N VAL A 65 -18.69 5.68 -9.38
CA VAL A 65 -19.89 5.33 -10.14
C VAL A 65 -19.68 5.74 -11.61
N GLY A 66 -19.66 4.75 -12.50
CA GLY A 66 -19.42 4.93 -13.94
C GLY A 66 -18.15 4.25 -14.45
N TYR A 67 -17.18 3.96 -13.57
CA TYR A 67 -15.90 3.33 -13.94
C TYR A 67 -15.84 1.82 -13.66
N TRP A 68 -16.96 1.21 -13.25
CA TRP A 68 -17.02 -0.20 -12.86
C TRP A 68 -16.54 -1.17 -13.96
N ARG A 69 -16.75 -0.82 -15.23
CA ARG A 69 -16.36 -1.65 -16.36
C ARG A 69 -14.84 -1.65 -16.56
N ASP A 70 -14.20 -0.50 -16.41
CA ASP A 70 -12.74 -0.38 -16.46
C ASP A 70 -12.09 -1.06 -15.25
N LEU A 71 -12.68 -0.86 -14.05
CA LEU A 71 -12.24 -1.55 -12.84
C LEU A 71 -12.30 -3.07 -12.99
N ALA A 72 -13.39 -3.60 -13.55
CA ALA A 72 -13.55 -5.04 -13.72
C ALA A 72 -12.47 -5.66 -14.62
N TRP A 73 -11.95 -4.92 -15.59
CA TRP A 73 -10.84 -5.37 -16.43
C TRP A 73 -9.47 -5.21 -15.76
N GLN A 74 -9.28 -4.14 -14.99
CA GLN A 74 -8.01 -3.86 -14.31
C GLN A 74 -7.79 -4.76 -13.08
N MET A 75 -8.86 -5.15 -12.37
CA MET A 75 -8.79 -5.99 -11.18
C MET A 75 -8.04 -7.33 -11.39
N PRO A 76 -8.36 -8.16 -12.40
CA PRO A 76 -7.64 -9.41 -12.61
C PRO A 76 -6.17 -9.18 -12.97
N LEU A 77 -5.85 -8.13 -13.75
CA LEU A 77 -4.47 -7.78 -14.08
C LEU A 77 -3.68 -7.35 -12.84
N ALA A 78 -4.26 -6.50 -12.00
CA ALA A 78 -3.66 -6.07 -10.75
C ALA A 78 -3.48 -7.25 -9.77
N PHE A 79 -4.45 -8.16 -9.72
CA PHE A 79 -4.38 -9.36 -8.88
C PHE A 79 -3.25 -10.29 -9.31
N ILE A 80 -3.17 -10.61 -10.60
CA ILE A 80 -2.11 -11.47 -11.15
C ILE A 80 -0.74 -10.80 -10.96
N GLY A 81 -0.62 -9.50 -11.27
CA GLY A 81 0.62 -8.75 -11.07
C GLY A 81 1.06 -8.73 -9.61
N GLY A 82 0.12 -8.53 -8.68
CA GLY A 82 0.38 -8.59 -7.24
C GLY A 82 0.84 -9.96 -6.77
N LEU A 83 0.23 -11.05 -7.25
CA LEU A 83 0.65 -12.41 -6.94
C LEU A 83 2.06 -12.71 -7.46
N ILE A 84 2.35 -12.36 -8.72
CA ILE A 84 3.66 -12.56 -9.33
C ILE A 84 4.72 -11.75 -8.59
N GLY A 85 4.45 -10.48 -8.30
CA GLY A 85 5.37 -9.61 -7.59
C GLY A 85 5.64 -10.07 -6.15
N GLY A 86 4.60 -10.49 -5.43
CA GLY A 86 4.73 -11.05 -4.08
C GLY A 86 5.53 -12.35 -4.07
N TRP A 87 5.31 -13.24 -5.05
CA TRP A 87 6.10 -14.45 -5.19
C TRP A 87 7.57 -14.15 -5.52
N ALA A 88 7.84 -13.23 -6.44
CA ALA A 88 9.19 -12.82 -6.81
C ALA A 88 9.95 -12.20 -5.62
N LEU A 89 9.26 -11.41 -4.78
CA LEU A 89 9.84 -10.82 -3.58
C LEU A 89 10.35 -11.89 -2.60
N LEU A 90 9.69 -13.04 -2.51
CA LEU A 90 10.11 -14.14 -1.62
C LEU A 90 11.31 -14.94 -2.15
N GLN A 91 11.65 -14.77 -3.43
CA GLN A 91 12.79 -15.43 -4.08
C GLN A 91 14.06 -14.56 -4.07
N THR A 92 14.00 -13.37 -3.48
CA THR A 92 15.10 -12.40 -3.38
C THR A 92 15.57 -12.28 -1.93
#